data_AF-A0A379RXU5-F1
#
_entry.id   AF-A0A379RXU5-F1
#
_cell.length_a   1.000
_cell.length_b   1.000
_cell.length_c   1.000
_cell.angle_alpha   90.00
_cell.angle_beta   90.00
_cell.angle_gamma   90.00
#
_symmetry.space_group_name_H-M   'P 1'
#
loop_
_entity.id
_entity.type
_entity.pdbx_description
1 polymer ?
#
loop_
_entity_poly.entity_id
_entity_poly.type
_entity_poly.pdbx_seq_one_letter_code
_entity_poly.pdbx_strand_id
1 'polypeptide(L)' 'MEQFECITVEEAYQKLHQGAAVLVDIRDPQSYAMGHAPQAFHLTNDTLGAFMREYDF' A
#
# COMPACT_ATOMS: atom_id res chain seq x y z
N MET A 1 -15.96 8.68 10.95
CA MET A 1 -16.08 8.87 9.49
C MET A 1 -15.06 7.96 8.88
N GLU A 2 -15.42 6.74 8.47
CA GLU A 2 -14.43 5.78 7.94
C GLU A 2 -15.12 4.91 6.88
N GLN A 3 -15.40 5.51 5.73
CA GLN A 3 -15.74 4.74 4.54
C GLN A 3 -14.49 4.66 3.69
N PHE A 4 -14.00 3.44 3.49
CA PHE A 4 -13.03 3.16 2.45
C PHE A 4 -13.75 3.18 1.10
N GLU A 5 -13.07 3.71 0.10
CA GLU A 5 -13.56 3.72 -1.27
C GLU A 5 -12.81 2.66 -2.07
N CYS A 6 -13.56 1.84 -2.81
CA CYS A 6 -12.98 0.99 -3.83
C CYS A 6 -12.66 1.85 -5.06
N ILE A 7 -11.40 1.88 -5.44
CA ILE A 7 -10.91 2.60 -6.62
C ILE A 7 -10.40 1.60 -7.68
N THR A 8 -10.31 2.05 -8.92
CA THR A 8 -9.71 1.23 -9.98
C THR A 8 -8.18 1.20 -9.86
N VAL A 9 -7.55 0.27 -10.59
CA VAL A 9 -6.08 0.17 -10.63
C VAL A 9 -5.46 1.40 -11.32
N GLU A 10 -6.14 2.00 -12.29
CA GLU A 10 -5.72 3.22 -12.96
C GLU A 10 -5.72 4.40 -11.98
N GLU A 11 -6.77 4.54 -11.16
CA GLU A 11 -6.85 5.58 -10.14
C GLU A 11 -5.77 5.43 -9.06
N ALA A 12 -5.55 4.21 -8.59
CA ALA A 12 -4.45 3.89 -7.66
C ALA A 12 -3.09 4.26 -8.26
N TYR A 13 -2.84 3.88 -9.51
CA TYR A 13 -1.61 4.22 -10.23
C TYR A 13 -1.41 5.74 -10.35
N GLN A 14 -2.46 6.49 -10.71
CA GLN A 14 -2.39 7.95 -10.80
C GLN A 14 -2.07 8.59 -9.46
N LYS A 15 -2.76 8.19 -8.38
CA LYS A 15 -2.51 8.72 -7.03
C LYS A 15 -1.08 8.43 -6.55
N LEU A 16 -0.57 7.24 -6.83
CA LEU A 16 0.80 6.85 -6.52
C LEU A 16 1.82 7.72 -7.29
N HIS A 17 1.62 7.92 -8.60
CA HIS A 17 2.53 8.72 -9.43
C HIS A 17 2.52 10.21 -9.07
N GLN A 18 1.39 10.71 -8.55
CA GLN A 18 1.26 12.09 -8.08
C GLN A 18 1.83 12.28 -6.66
N GLY A 19 2.28 11.21 -6.00
CA GLY A 19 2.70 11.25 -4.59
C GLY A 19 1.56 11.58 -3.63
N ALA A 20 0.31 11.41 -4.06
CA ALA A 20 -0.89 11.72 -3.28
C ALA A 20 -1.35 10.55 -2.40
N ALA A 21 -0.78 9.37 -2.61
CA ALA A 21 -1.07 8.17 -1.82
C ALA A 21 0.16 7.26 -1.76
N VAL A 22 0.17 6.43 -0.72
CA VAL A 22 1.11 5.32 -0.55
C VAL A 22 0.40 4.03 -0.95
N LEU A 23 1.09 3.15 -1.67
CA LEU A 23 0.57 1.84 -2.02
C LEU A 23 1.07 0.79 -1.01
N VAL A 24 0.16 0.00 -0.47
CA VAL A 24 0.49 -1.13 0.40
C VAL A 24 -0.05 -2.43 -0.20
N ASP A 25 0.72 -3.51 -0.05
CA ASP A 25 0.32 -4.86 -0.42
C ASP A 25 0.22 -5.72 0.85
N ILE A 26 -0.96 -6.29 1.10
CA ILE A 26 -1.28 -7.07 2.31
C ILE A 26 -1.28 -8.58 2.07
N ARG A 27 -0.81 -9.05 0.90
CA ARG A 27 -0.77 -10.47 0.56
C ARG A 27 0.29 -11.21 1.41
N ASP A 28 0.30 -12.53 1.32
CA ASP A 28 1.34 -13.34 1.96
C ASP A 28 2.75 -13.02 1.39
N PRO A 29 3.82 -13.28 2.17
CA PRO A 29 5.19 -12.95 1.75
C PRO A 29 5.62 -13.61 0.44
N GLN A 30 5.14 -14.83 0.16
CA GLN A 30 5.53 -15.56 -1.05
C GLN A 30 4.91 -14.90 -2.28
N SER A 31 3.61 -14.58 -2.24
CA SER A 31 2.93 -13.86 -3.32
C SER A 31 3.55 -12.49 -3.59
N TYR A 32 3.92 -11.76 -2.53
CA TYR A 32 4.61 -10.48 -2.64
C TYR A 32 5.99 -10.64 -3.30
N ALA A 33 6.78 -11.62 -2.86
CA ALA A 33 8.12 -11.90 -3.39
C ALA A 33 8.12 -12.39 -4.85
N MET A 34 7.09 -13.14 -5.25
CA MET A 34 6.93 -13.59 -6.65
C MET A 34 6.64 -12.43 -7.62
N GLY A 35 6.05 -11.34 -7.13
CA GLY A 35 5.79 -10.14 -7.90
C GLY A 35 4.75 -9.25 -7.22
N HIS A 36 5.09 -7.96 -7.09
CA HIS A 36 4.22 -6.93 -6.53
C HIS A 36 4.33 -5.64 -7.36
N ALA A 37 3.36 -4.75 -7.19
CA ALA A 37 3.37 -3.45 -7.84
C ALA A 37 4.60 -2.64 -7.39
N PRO A 38 5.30 -1.95 -8.31
CA PRO A 38 6.41 -1.08 -7.93
C PRO A 38 5.99 -0.05 -6.87
N GLN A 39 6.88 0.22 -5.91
CA GLN A 39 6.65 1.15 -4.79
C GLN A 39 5.57 0.71 -3.78
N ALA A 40 5.01 -0.49 -3.91
CA ALA A 40 4.19 -1.05 -2.85
C ALA A 40 5.05 -1.39 -1.62
N PHE A 41 4.57 -1.05 -0.44
CA PHE A 41 5.13 -1.51 0.83
C PHE A 41 4.42 -2.80 1.27
N HIS A 42 5.16 -3.84 1.65
CA HIS A 42 4.55 -5.07 2.17
C HIS A 42 4.04 -4.86 3.60
N LEU A 43 2.73 -4.68 3.75
CA LEU A 43 2.08 -4.39 5.01
C LEU A 43 1.56 -5.67 5.65
N THR A 44 2.23 -6.10 6.72
CA THR A 44 1.86 -7.25 7.55
C THR A 44 1.75 -6.78 9.00
N ASN A 45 1.30 -7.66 9.90
CA ASN A 45 1.26 -7.34 11.33
C ASN A 45 2.66 -7.01 11.90
N ASP A 46 3.72 -7.60 11.34
CA ASP A 46 5.09 -7.37 11.77
C ASP A 46 5.63 -6.02 11.27
N THR A 47 5.21 -5.59 10.07
CA THR A 47 5.68 -4.34 9.45
C THR A 47 4.77 -3.15 9.71
N LEU A 48 3.54 -3.36 10.19
CA LEU A 48 2.55 -2.33 10.50
C LEU A 48 3.11 -1.26 11.44
N GLY A 49 3.81 -1.67 12.50
CA GLY A 49 4.39 -0.71 13.44
C GLY A 49 5.45 0.18 12.81
N ALA A 50 6.22 -0.33 11.83
CA ALA A 50 7.17 0.50 11.08
C ALA A 50 6.45 1.43 10.10
N PHE A 51 5.44 0.92 9.40
CA PHE A 51 4.63 1.68 8.47
C PHE A 51 3.96 2.89 9.13
N MET A 52 3.32 2.70 10.29
CA MET A 52 2.65 3.79 11.00
C MET A 52 3.62 4.90 11.42
N ARG A 53 4.86 4.57 11.79
CA ARG A 53 5.88 5.58 12.16
C ARG A 53 6.42 6.35 10.96
N GLU A 54 6.47 5.72 9.79
CA GLU A 54 7.03 6.32 8.57
C GLU A 54 6.03 7.25 7.88
N TYR A 55 4.73 6.92 7.95
CA TYR A 55 3.66 7.63 7.25
C TYR A 55 2.67 8.29 8.22
N ASP A 56 3.18 8.78 9.36
CA ASP A 56 2.38 9.39 10.44
C ASP A 56 1.36 10.42 9.93
N PHE A 57 0.13 10.36 10.46
CA PHE A 57 -0.96 11.32 10.30
C PHE A 57 -1.03 12.26 11.51
#